data_AF-A0A7C3QJI6-F1
#
_entry.id   AF-A0A7C3QJI6-F1
#
_cell.length_a   1.000
_cell.length_b   1.000
_cell.length_c   1.000
_cell.angle_alpha   90.00
_cell.angle_beta   90.00
_cell.angle_gamma   90.00
#
_symmetry.space_group_name_H-M   'P 1'
#
loop_
_entity.id
_entity.type
_entity.pdbx_description
1 polymer ?
#
loop_
_entity_poly.entity_id
_entity_poly.type
_entity_poly.pdbx_seq_one_letter_code
_entity_poly.pdbx_strand_id
1 'polypeptide(L)'
;MQQRSTRHFKYDYQGLDVASIKHSLANRMIFTVGKDSYAASDRDWFHAAAYAVSDRLIERWMETQRSYYESDAKRVYYLSLEFLIGRTLTNSLLNLGFIAEFKQALMELGLDFDSVRELEFDAALGNGGLGRLAACFLDSMATLQLPGYGYGIRYEYGMFRQAIESGWQVEHPDNWLRYGNPWEFPRPGVLFKVNFGGRVVEYADQKGVVRHHWVDTDDVMAMAYDTPIPGFRVDTVNNLRLWSAKASRDFDLNYFNQGDYIKAVEDKNVSENLSKVLYPADTTVMGKELRLRQQYFFVSASLQDIVGRFLKHRSDFAEFPEK
;
A
#
# COMPACT_ATOMS: atom_id res chain seq x y z
N MET A 1 -8.33 25.44 3.21
CA MET A 1 -8.25 24.91 4.59
C MET A 1 -7.11 25.63 5.31
N GLN A 2 -7.37 26.22 6.48
CA GLN A 2 -6.31 26.80 7.32
C GLN A 2 -5.31 25.70 7.68
N GLN A 3 -4.05 25.85 7.27
CA GLN A 3 -2.93 25.07 7.81
C GLN A 3 -2.88 25.33 9.31
N ARG A 4 -3.34 24.38 10.13
CA ARG A 4 -3.00 24.38 11.56
C ARG A 4 -1.48 24.28 11.63
N SER A 5 -0.83 25.34 12.10
CA SER A 5 0.60 25.35 12.38
C SER A 5 0.91 24.24 13.38
N THR A 6 1.50 23.15 12.91
CA THR A 6 1.95 22.01 13.71
C THR A 6 3.33 22.24 14.34
N ARG A 7 3.82 23.49 14.40
CA ARG A 7 5.17 23.84 14.87
C ARG A 7 5.48 23.45 16.35
N HIS A 8 4.55 22.83 17.06
CA HIS A 8 4.73 22.32 18.42
C HIS A 8 4.37 20.84 18.62
N PHE A 9 4.19 20.06 17.54
CA PHE A 9 3.98 18.61 17.69
C PHE A 9 5.32 17.92 18.02
N LYS A 10 5.54 17.62 19.30
CA LYS A 10 6.71 16.88 19.79
C LYS A 10 6.38 15.39 19.87
N TYR A 11 7.30 14.56 19.38
CA TYR A 11 7.27 13.10 19.51
C TYR A 11 8.68 12.61 19.85
N ASP A 12 8.77 11.38 20.36
CA ASP A 12 10.04 10.81 20.79
C ASP A 12 10.90 10.42 19.59
N TYR A 13 12.11 10.97 19.55
CA TYR A 13 13.10 10.66 18.52
C TYR A 13 13.54 9.19 18.60
N GLN A 14 13.57 8.51 17.45
CA GLN A 14 13.91 7.09 17.36
C GLN A 14 15.39 6.92 16.98
N GLY A 15 16.27 6.99 17.99
CA GLY A 15 17.73 6.86 17.79
C GLY A 15 18.17 5.55 17.13
N LEU A 16 19.30 5.56 16.43
CA LEU A 16 19.81 4.40 15.70
C LEU A 16 20.81 3.55 16.51
N ASP A 17 21.17 3.97 17.71
CA ASP A 17 22.06 3.22 18.59
C ASP A 17 21.35 2.01 19.24
N VAL A 18 22.15 1.07 19.72
CA VAL A 18 21.68 -0.20 20.30
C VAL A 18 20.70 0.02 21.46
N ALA A 19 20.95 1.01 22.34
CA ALA A 19 20.08 1.24 23.50
C ALA A 19 18.71 1.80 23.06
N SER A 20 18.71 2.76 22.13
CA SER A 20 17.48 3.29 21.52
C SER A 20 16.67 2.21 20.79
N ILE A 21 17.34 1.30 20.07
CA ILE A 21 16.68 0.19 19.37
C ILE A 21 16.05 -0.78 20.38
N LYS A 22 16.77 -1.20 21.42
CA LYS A 22 16.22 -2.08 22.47
C LYS A 22 14.99 -1.46 23.14
N HIS A 23 15.04 -0.15 23.41
CA HIS A 23 13.90 0.56 23.97
C HIS A 23 12.71 0.59 22.98
N SER A 24 12.98 0.84 21.69
CA SER A 24 11.95 0.80 20.64
C SER A 24 11.28 -0.58 20.56
N LEU A 25 12.08 -1.66 20.56
CA LEU A 25 11.60 -3.04 20.53
C LEU A 25 10.71 -3.36 21.74
N ALA A 26 11.15 -2.99 22.94
CA ALA A 26 10.37 -3.18 24.16
C ALA A 26 9.04 -2.41 24.12
N ASN A 27 9.08 -1.14 23.69
CA ASN A 27 7.87 -0.32 23.55
C ASN A 27 6.91 -0.90 22.50
N ARG A 28 7.40 -1.42 21.38
CA ARG A 28 6.54 -2.04 20.36
C ARG A 28 5.97 -3.37 20.81
N MET A 29 6.72 -4.15 21.56
CA MET A 29 6.21 -5.36 22.19
C MET A 29 5.04 -5.06 23.15
N ILE A 30 5.22 -4.07 24.03
CA ILE A 30 4.21 -3.73 25.06
C ILE A 30 3.01 -2.96 24.46
N PHE A 31 3.24 -1.88 23.72
CA PHE A 31 2.19 -0.92 23.35
C PHE A 31 1.57 -1.17 21.97
N THR A 32 2.20 -1.97 21.11
CA THR A 32 1.67 -2.26 19.78
C THR A 32 1.27 -3.73 19.64
N VAL A 33 2.15 -4.64 20.04
CA VAL A 33 1.85 -6.08 20.03
C VAL A 33 0.96 -6.49 21.22
N GLY A 34 1.10 -5.80 22.35
CA GLY A 34 0.25 -6.04 23.54
C GLY A 34 0.68 -7.26 24.35
N LYS A 35 1.98 -7.59 24.35
CA LYS A 35 2.55 -8.72 25.11
C LYS A 35 3.77 -8.28 25.89
N ASP A 36 4.11 -9.04 26.94
CA ASP A 36 5.41 -8.96 27.58
C ASP A 36 6.42 -9.91 26.92
N SER A 37 7.70 -9.79 27.27
CA SER A 37 8.77 -10.62 26.72
C SER A 37 8.68 -12.10 27.09
N TYR A 38 7.99 -12.46 28.19
CA TYR A 38 7.85 -13.85 28.63
C TYR A 38 6.78 -14.61 27.83
N ALA A 39 5.74 -13.91 27.38
CA ALA A 39 4.65 -14.49 26.57
C ALA A 39 4.81 -14.26 25.06
N ALA A 40 5.84 -13.53 24.62
CA ALA A 40 6.09 -13.22 23.23
C ALA A 40 6.56 -14.47 22.46
N SER A 41 5.88 -14.78 21.36
CA SER A 41 6.33 -15.73 20.34
C SER A 41 7.32 -15.07 19.38
N ASP A 42 8.01 -15.86 18.58
CA ASP A 42 8.94 -15.33 17.57
C ASP A 42 8.23 -14.40 16.56
N ARG A 43 6.97 -14.70 16.23
CA ARG A 43 6.13 -13.85 15.38
C ARG A 43 5.85 -12.49 16.02
N ASP A 44 5.62 -12.47 17.33
CA ASP A 44 5.43 -11.21 18.08
C ASP A 44 6.71 -10.37 18.02
N TRP A 45 7.87 -11.01 18.14
CA TRP A 45 9.18 -10.34 18.01
C TRP A 45 9.43 -9.81 16.60
N PHE A 46 9.05 -10.56 15.55
CA PHE A 46 9.09 -10.04 14.19
C PHE A 46 8.23 -8.79 14.02
N HIS A 47 6.99 -8.79 14.52
CA HIS A 47 6.14 -7.61 14.43
C HIS A 47 6.71 -6.42 15.22
N ALA A 48 7.20 -6.64 16.44
CA ALA A 48 7.85 -5.60 17.23
C ALA A 48 9.08 -5.01 16.50
N ALA A 49 9.90 -5.88 15.88
CA ALA A 49 11.04 -5.49 15.06
C ALA A 49 10.62 -4.67 13.83
N ALA A 50 9.63 -5.15 13.08
CA ALA A 50 9.11 -4.46 11.91
C ALA A 50 8.57 -3.07 12.27
N TYR A 51 7.77 -2.94 13.34
CA TYR A 51 7.26 -1.65 13.79
C TYR A 51 8.37 -0.70 14.26
N ALA A 52 9.37 -1.20 14.99
CA ALA A 52 10.50 -0.38 15.42
C ALA A 52 11.27 0.20 14.23
N VAL A 53 11.46 -0.57 13.15
CA VAL A 53 12.06 -0.07 11.90
C VAL A 53 11.10 0.87 11.17
N SER A 54 9.81 0.53 11.12
CA SER A 54 8.75 1.30 10.46
C SER A 54 8.63 2.71 11.04
N ASP A 55 8.73 2.90 12.35
CA ASP A 55 8.72 4.23 12.97
C ASP A 55 9.78 5.17 12.38
N ARG A 56 11.00 4.67 12.19
CA ARG A 56 12.13 5.42 11.60
C ARG A 56 11.92 5.71 10.11
N LEU A 57 11.24 4.81 9.40
CA LEU A 57 10.83 5.04 8.01
C LEU A 57 9.75 6.12 7.91
N ILE A 58 8.75 6.08 8.78
CA ILE A 58 7.61 7.01 8.78
C ILE A 58 8.11 8.44 9.03
N GLU A 59 9.01 8.65 9.98
CA GLU A 59 9.59 9.96 10.27
C GLU A 59 10.22 10.58 9.01
N ARG A 60 11.14 9.86 8.38
CA ARG A 60 11.78 10.27 7.12
C ARG A 60 10.80 10.41 5.95
N TRP A 61 9.79 9.54 5.87
CA TRP A 61 8.75 9.62 4.86
C TRP A 61 7.92 10.90 5.00
N MET A 62 7.54 11.27 6.23
CA MET A 62 6.79 12.51 6.49
C MET A 62 7.60 13.74 6.07
N GLU A 63 8.90 13.76 6.36
CA GLU A 63 9.81 14.84 5.94
C GLU A 63 9.97 14.90 4.43
N THR A 64 10.16 13.74 3.78
CA THR A 64 10.24 13.62 2.31
C THR A 64 8.97 14.13 1.64
N GLN A 65 7.79 13.72 2.13
CA GLN A 65 6.53 14.21 1.57
C GLN A 65 6.39 15.73 1.75
N ARG A 66 6.75 16.25 2.93
CA ARG A 66 6.70 17.69 3.20
C ARG A 66 7.64 18.46 2.26
N SER A 67 8.88 18.00 2.07
CA SER A 67 9.85 18.66 1.20
C SER A 67 9.36 18.71 -0.25
N TYR A 68 8.71 17.66 -0.76
CA TYR A 68 8.11 17.66 -2.10
C TYR A 68 6.94 18.65 -2.25
N TYR A 69 6.22 18.96 -1.17
CA TYR A 69 5.17 19.98 -1.19
C TYR A 69 5.74 21.40 -1.05
N GLU A 70 6.71 21.60 -0.16
CA GLU A 70 7.35 22.91 0.07
C GLU A 70 8.15 23.39 -1.14
N SER A 71 8.83 22.47 -1.83
CA SER A 71 9.58 22.76 -3.06
C SER A 71 8.71 22.78 -4.32
N ASP A 72 7.43 22.41 -4.21
CA ASP A 72 6.52 22.25 -5.36
C ASP A 72 7.15 21.46 -6.51
N ALA A 73 7.83 20.37 -6.13
CA ALA A 73 8.64 19.55 -7.02
C ALA A 73 7.76 18.80 -8.02
N LYS A 74 8.25 18.72 -9.27
CA LYS A 74 7.70 17.81 -10.28
C LYS A 74 7.89 16.37 -9.83
N ARG A 75 6.82 15.56 -9.87
CA ARG A 75 6.83 14.19 -9.35
C ARG A 75 6.69 13.16 -10.47
N VAL A 76 7.46 12.08 -10.35
CA VAL A 76 7.35 10.91 -11.22
C VAL A 76 6.34 9.93 -10.62
N TYR A 77 5.38 9.50 -11.43
CA TYR A 77 4.38 8.51 -11.05
C TYR A 77 4.56 7.24 -11.89
N TYR A 78 5.00 6.17 -11.23
CA TYR A 78 5.19 4.87 -11.88
C TYR A 78 3.98 3.97 -11.63
N LEU A 79 3.18 3.75 -12.66
CA LEU A 79 1.99 2.89 -12.61
C LEU A 79 2.37 1.49 -13.09
N SER A 80 2.16 0.48 -12.24
CA SER A 80 2.40 -0.92 -12.57
C SER A 80 1.32 -1.80 -11.96
N LEU A 81 0.95 -2.86 -12.69
CA LEU A 81 0.11 -3.93 -12.15
C LEU A 81 0.87 -4.82 -11.17
N GLU A 82 2.20 -4.76 -11.15
CA GLU A 82 3.02 -5.64 -10.33
C GLU A 82 4.13 -4.87 -9.62
N PHE A 83 4.39 -5.25 -8.36
CA PHE A 83 5.56 -4.84 -7.60
C PHE A 83 6.09 -6.04 -6.81
N LEU A 84 7.23 -6.60 -7.22
CA LEU A 84 7.89 -7.69 -6.50
C LEU A 84 8.84 -7.10 -5.46
N ILE A 85 8.27 -6.53 -4.40
CA ILE A 85 9.00 -5.86 -3.32
C ILE A 85 9.89 -6.85 -2.56
N GLY A 86 9.35 -8.05 -2.30
CA GLY A 86 9.98 -9.05 -1.44
C GLY A 86 9.85 -8.69 0.04
N ARG A 87 10.79 -9.17 0.85
CA ARG A 87 10.89 -8.88 2.29
C ARG A 87 11.49 -7.49 2.55
N THR A 88 10.86 -6.73 3.44
CA THR A 88 11.13 -5.31 3.67
C THR A 88 12.07 -5.07 4.86
N LEU A 89 12.11 -5.94 5.88
CA LEU A 89 12.90 -5.72 7.09
C LEU A 89 14.38 -5.48 6.79
N THR A 90 14.99 -6.42 6.06
CA THR A 90 16.43 -6.38 5.77
C THR A 90 16.77 -5.22 4.83
N ASN A 91 15.95 -4.98 3.80
CA ASN A 91 16.16 -3.87 2.86
C ASN A 91 16.09 -2.52 3.59
N SER A 92 15.12 -2.34 4.49
CA SER A 92 14.97 -1.12 5.28
C SER A 92 16.18 -0.90 6.20
N LEU A 93 16.60 -1.92 6.94
CA LEU A 93 17.77 -1.82 7.83
C LEU A 93 19.06 -1.47 7.07
N LEU A 94 19.24 -2.02 5.87
CA LEU A 94 20.37 -1.73 5.00
C LEU A 94 20.33 -0.29 4.48
N ASN A 95 19.17 0.14 3.95
CA ASN A 95 19.02 1.46 3.36
C ASN A 95 19.13 2.57 4.41
N LEU A 96 18.61 2.36 5.61
CA LEU A 96 18.72 3.30 6.73
C LEU A 96 20.08 3.24 7.45
N GLY A 97 20.91 2.23 7.17
CA GLY A 97 22.31 2.19 7.59
C GLY A 97 22.59 1.74 9.03
N PHE A 98 21.65 1.06 9.71
CA PHE A 98 21.80 0.65 11.12
C PHE A 98 21.60 -0.86 11.37
N ILE A 99 21.80 -1.68 10.33
CA ILE A 99 21.60 -3.14 10.44
C ILE A 99 22.50 -3.78 11.49
N ALA A 100 23.70 -3.27 11.72
CA ALA A 100 24.64 -3.83 12.69
C ALA A 100 24.16 -3.61 14.13
N GLU A 101 23.74 -2.38 14.43
CA GLU A 101 23.19 -1.96 15.70
C GLU A 101 21.89 -2.71 16.00
N PHE A 102 21.05 -2.93 14.98
CA PHE A 102 19.81 -3.68 15.12
C PHE A 102 20.07 -5.17 15.44
N LYS A 103 21.04 -5.79 14.76
CA LYS A 103 21.48 -7.16 15.05
C LYS A 103 22.03 -7.29 16.46
N GLN A 104 22.85 -6.33 16.90
CA GLN A 104 23.37 -6.30 18.27
C GLN A 104 22.25 -6.15 19.30
N ALA A 105 21.28 -5.27 19.05
CA ALA A 105 20.14 -5.06 19.94
C ALA A 105 19.30 -6.34 20.12
N LEU A 106 19.01 -7.07 19.03
CA LEU A 106 18.32 -8.36 19.11
C LEU A 106 19.14 -9.41 19.87
N MET A 107 20.44 -9.51 19.58
CA MET A 107 21.34 -10.44 20.26
C MET A 107 21.38 -10.20 21.78
N GLU A 108 21.46 -8.93 22.21
CA GLU A 108 21.42 -8.57 23.63
C GLU A 108 20.07 -8.82 24.31
N LEU A 109 19.00 -9.02 23.54
CA LEU A 109 17.68 -9.45 24.00
C LEU A 109 17.51 -10.97 23.92
N GLY A 110 18.54 -11.71 23.50
CA GLY A 110 18.51 -13.17 23.35
C GLY A 110 17.81 -13.65 22.06
N LEU A 111 17.67 -12.77 21.06
CA LEU A 111 17.01 -13.05 19.79
C LEU A 111 18.03 -13.18 18.66
N ASP A 112 17.80 -14.15 17.78
CA ASP A 112 18.57 -14.31 16.55
C ASP A 112 17.92 -13.53 15.39
N PHE A 113 18.70 -12.66 14.75
CA PHE A 113 18.21 -11.83 13.65
C PHE A 113 17.76 -12.66 12.44
N ASP A 114 18.49 -13.73 12.11
CA ASP A 114 18.15 -14.54 10.94
C ASP A 114 16.83 -15.29 11.19
N SER A 115 16.62 -15.82 12.39
CA SER A 115 15.32 -16.40 12.80
C SER A 115 14.18 -15.38 12.73
N VAL A 116 14.39 -14.14 13.19
CA VAL A 116 13.35 -13.09 13.14
C VAL A 116 12.99 -12.71 11.70
N ARG A 117 13.97 -12.54 10.80
CA ARG A 117 13.69 -12.11 9.42
C ARG A 117 13.03 -13.20 8.57
N GLU A 118 13.23 -14.48 8.91
CA GLU A 118 12.62 -15.59 8.16
C GLU A 118 11.10 -15.71 8.42
N LEU A 119 10.58 -15.02 9.43
CA LEU A 119 9.15 -14.92 9.71
C LEU A 119 8.42 -13.92 8.82
N GLU A 120 9.17 -13.09 8.07
CA GLU A 120 8.60 -12.15 7.14
C GLU A 120 8.07 -12.86 5.90
N PHE A 121 6.79 -12.66 5.59
CA PHE A 121 6.22 -13.08 4.31
C PHE A 121 6.63 -12.12 3.21
N ASP A 122 6.99 -12.66 2.05
CA ASP A 122 7.14 -11.88 0.82
C ASP A 122 5.79 -11.24 0.44
N ALA A 123 5.83 -9.96 0.05
CA ALA A 123 4.63 -9.27 -0.39
C ALA A 123 4.15 -9.83 -1.74
N ALA A 124 2.96 -10.45 -1.75
CA ALA A 124 2.38 -11.08 -2.93
C ALA A 124 1.74 -10.04 -3.88
N LEU A 125 2.55 -9.06 -4.32
CA LEU A 125 2.14 -7.89 -5.10
C LEU A 125 2.64 -7.93 -6.55
N GLY A 126 3.37 -8.97 -6.94
CA GLY A 126 3.91 -9.17 -8.27
C GLY A 126 4.32 -10.63 -8.48
N ASN A 127 4.67 -10.98 -9.70
CA ASN A 127 5.06 -12.34 -10.08
C ASN A 127 6.42 -12.37 -10.77
N GLY A 128 6.56 -11.61 -11.86
CA GLY A 128 7.71 -11.75 -12.76
C GLY A 128 8.72 -10.59 -12.74
N GLY A 129 9.56 -10.59 -13.77
CA GLY A 129 10.58 -9.54 -13.98
C GLY A 129 10.00 -8.14 -14.14
N LEU A 130 8.75 -7.98 -14.62
CA LEU A 130 8.07 -6.70 -14.68
C LEU A 130 7.89 -6.10 -13.27
N GLY A 131 7.36 -6.90 -12.34
CA GLY A 131 7.18 -6.49 -10.95
C GLY A 131 8.51 -6.21 -10.26
N ARG A 132 9.56 -6.99 -10.57
CA ARG A 132 10.89 -6.75 -9.98
C ARG A 132 11.57 -5.51 -10.55
N LEU A 133 11.40 -5.22 -11.85
CA LEU A 133 11.86 -3.99 -12.47
C LEU A 133 11.21 -2.76 -11.80
N ALA A 134 9.89 -2.80 -11.62
CA ALA A 134 9.14 -1.74 -10.95
C ALA A 134 9.66 -1.51 -9.51
N ALA A 135 9.86 -2.58 -8.74
CA ALA A 135 10.42 -2.51 -7.39
C ALA A 135 11.83 -1.89 -7.35
N CYS A 136 12.72 -2.34 -8.24
CA CYS A 136 14.08 -1.78 -8.35
C CYS A 136 14.08 -0.31 -8.77
N PHE A 137 13.12 0.11 -9.62
CA PHE A 137 12.97 1.52 -9.98
C PHE A 137 12.54 2.37 -8.78
N LEU A 138 11.65 1.89 -7.91
CA LEU A 138 11.26 2.64 -6.71
C LEU A 138 12.44 2.82 -5.75
N ASP A 139 13.23 1.76 -5.51
CA ASP A 139 14.43 1.81 -4.67
C ASP A 139 15.49 2.78 -5.26
N SER A 140 15.71 2.72 -6.58
CA SER A 140 16.63 3.62 -7.28
C SER A 140 16.15 5.08 -7.24
N MET A 141 14.86 5.34 -7.44
CA MET A 141 14.30 6.69 -7.33
C MET A 141 14.47 7.26 -5.93
N ALA A 142 14.23 6.46 -4.88
CA ALA A 142 14.43 6.90 -3.51
C ALA A 142 15.91 7.18 -3.22
N THR A 143 16.81 6.29 -3.66
CA THR A 143 18.27 6.43 -3.49
C THR A 143 18.84 7.66 -4.20
N LEU A 144 18.36 7.93 -5.42
CA LEU A 144 18.73 9.11 -6.21
C LEU A 144 18.00 10.39 -5.77
N GLN A 145 17.17 10.30 -4.71
CA GLN A 145 16.41 11.41 -4.15
C GLN A 145 15.45 12.07 -5.17
N LEU A 146 14.92 11.26 -6.09
CA LEU A 146 13.95 11.70 -7.08
C LEU A 146 12.55 11.70 -6.48
N PRO A 147 11.76 12.79 -6.61
CA PRO A 147 10.38 12.83 -6.18
C PRO A 147 9.51 11.81 -6.92
N GLY A 148 9.21 10.70 -6.24
CA GLY A 148 8.66 9.51 -6.89
C GLY A 148 7.54 8.84 -6.10
N TYR A 149 6.59 8.31 -6.84
CA TYR A 149 5.49 7.47 -6.34
C TYR A 149 5.36 6.22 -7.21
N GLY A 150 5.16 5.07 -6.58
CA GLY A 150 4.61 3.88 -7.22
C GLY A 150 3.10 3.81 -7.04
N TYR A 151 2.36 3.39 -8.05
CA TYR A 151 0.93 3.07 -7.95
C TYR A 151 0.64 1.66 -8.47
N GLY A 152 -0.12 0.89 -7.70
CA GLY A 152 -0.57 -0.44 -8.06
C GLY A 152 -1.82 -0.89 -7.31
N ILE A 153 -2.10 -2.19 -7.35
CA ILE A 153 -3.21 -2.82 -6.63
C ILE A 153 -2.67 -3.57 -5.41
N ARG A 154 -3.39 -3.50 -4.29
CA ARG A 154 -3.07 -4.27 -3.08
C ARG A 154 -3.70 -5.66 -3.17
N TYR A 155 -3.04 -6.59 -3.85
CA TYR A 155 -3.54 -7.96 -4.00
C TYR A 155 -3.58 -8.72 -2.68
N GLU A 156 -4.75 -9.30 -2.35
CA GLU A 156 -4.94 -10.05 -1.12
C GLU A 156 -4.22 -11.41 -1.13
N TYR A 157 -4.26 -12.10 -2.27
CA TYR A 157 -3.77 -13.47 -2.42
C TYR A 157 -2.65 -13.65 -3.46
N GLY A 158 -2.10 -12.54 -3.97
CA GLY A 158 -1.10 -12.56 -5.03
C GLY A 158 -1.55 -13.31 -6.27
N MET A 159 -0.63 -13.99 -6.94
CA MET A 159 -0.95 -14.88 -8.07
C MET A 159 -1.32 -16.27 -7.53
N PHE A 160 -0.36 -16.95 -6.89
CA PHE A 160 -0.54 -18.17 -6.09
C PHE A 160 0.77 -18.50 -5.36
N ARG A 161 0.68 -19.33 -4.32
CA ARG A 161 1.81 -20.02 -3.68
C ARG A 161 1.92 -21.43 -4.26
N GLN A 162 3.06 -21.74 -4.85
CA GLN A 162 3.34 -23.06 -5.42
C GLN A 162 3.64 -24.08 -4.32
N ALA A 163 3.02 -25.25 -4.40
CA ALA A 163 3.42 -26.46 -3.68
C ALA A 163 3.68 -27.59 -4.68
N ILE A 164 4.55 -28.54 -4.32
CA ILE A 164 4.78 -29.77 -5.09
C ILE A 164 4.16 -30.93 -4.32
N GLU A 165 3.09 -31.51 -4.87
CA GLU A 165 2.36 -32.63 -4.27
C GLU A 165 2.38 -33.80 -5.25
N SER A 166 2.91 -34.95 -4.82
CA SER A 166 3.05 -36.15 -5.66
C SER A 166 3.76 -35.91 -7.00
N GLY A 167 4.73 -35.00 -7.04
CA GLY A 167 5.51 -34.67 -8.24
C GLY A 167 4.86 -33.64 -9.18
N TRP A 168 3.71 -33.07 -8.81
CA TRP A 168 2.98 -32.08 -9.60
C TRP A 168 2.85 -30.74 -8.88
N GLN A 169 2.77 -29.66 -9.64
CA GLN A 169 2.42 -28.34 -9.12
C GLN A 169 0.98 -28.32 -8.63
N VAL A 170 0.79 -27.81 -7.42
CA VAL A 170 -0.52 -27.45 -6.84
C VAL A 170 -0.47 -25.99 -6.41
N GLU A 171 -1.51 -25.25 -6.78
CA GLU A 171 -1.63 -23.80 -6.56
C GLU A 171 -2.49 -23.54 -5.32
N HIS A 172 -1.92 -22.83 -4.35
CA HIS A 172 -2.61 -22.40 -3.14
C HIS A 172 -2.69 -20.87 -3.10
N PRO A 173 -3.67 -20.25 -2.43
CA PRO A 173 -3.66 -18.80 -2.23
C PRO A 173 -2.47 -18.38 -1.37
N ASP A 174 -1.85 -17.24 -1.70
CA ASP A 174 -0.81 -16.65 -0.86
C ASP A 174 -1.46 -15.86 0.28
N ASN A 175 -1.18 -16.25 1.53
CA ASN A 175 -1.85 -15.69 2.71
C ASN A 175 -1.00 -14.62 3.42
N TRP A 176 -0.15 -13.89 2.70
CA TRP A 176 0.77 -12.89 3.24
C TRP A 176 0.09 -11.79 4.10
N LEU A 177 -1.20 -11.48 3.82
CA LEU A 177 -1.98 -10.49 4.58
C LEU A 177 -2.85 -11.07 5.69
N ARG A 178 -2.87 -12.39 5.90
CA ARG A 178 -3.78 -13.07 6.85
C ARG A 178 -3.70 -12.49 8.26
N TYR A 179 -2.54 -11.99 8.65
CA TYR A 179 -2.32 -11.40 9.96
C TYR A 179 -1.85 -9.95 9.91
N GLY A 180 -2.19 -9.25 8.83
CA GLY A 180 -1.79 -7.88 8.55
C GLY A 180 -0.38 -7.76 7.98
N ASN A 181 -0.02 -6.53 7.61
CA ASN A 181 1.29 -6.16 7.07
C ASN A 181 1.83 -4.97 7.88
N PRO A 182 2.97 -5.11 8.61
CA PRO A 182 3.50 -4.03 9.45
C PRO A 182 4.15 -2.88 8.66
N TRP A 183 4.31 -3.04 7.34
CA TRP A 183 4.99 -2.08 6.47
C TRP A 183 4.06 -1.10 5.75
N GLU A 184 2.75 -1.30 5.84
CA GLU A 184 1.75 -0.47 5.17
C GLU A 184 0.86 0.29 6.17
N PHE A 185 0.31 1.41 5.72
CA PHE A 185 -0.68 2.18 6.49
C PHE A 185 -1.95 2.40 5.66
N PRO A 186 -3.12 2.02 6.18
CA PRO A 186 -4.38 2.34 5.52
C PRO A 186 -4.63 3.85 5.54
N ARG A 187 -5.15 4.39 4.43
CA ARG A 187 -5.55 5.80 4.29
C ARG A 187 -7.05 5.89 4.03
N PRO A 188 -7.91 5.71 5.06
CA PRO A 188 -9.36 5.78 4.88
C PRO A 188 -9.85 7.16 4.39
N GLY A 189 -9.08 8.22 4.64
CA GLY A 189 -9.35 9.56 4.09
C GLY A 189 -8.97 9.75 2.62
N VAL A 190 -8.31 8.76 1.99
CA VAL A 190 -7.96 8.74 0.57
C VAL A 190 -8.77 7.61 -0.07
N LEU A 191 -9.99 7.97 -0.46
CA LEU A 191 -11.00 7.05 -0.96
C LEU A 191 -11.59 7.64 -2.24
N PHE A 192 -11.40 6.95 -3.36
CA PHE A 192 -11.88 7.40 -4.67
C PHE A 192 -12.97 6.48 -5.21
N LYS A 193 -14.00 7.06 -5.80
CA LYS A 193 -15.06 6.32 -6.48
C LYS A 193 -14.57 5.92 -7.87
N VAL A 194 -14.74 4.66 -8.22
CA VAL A 194 -14.46 4.11 -9.55
C VAL A 194 -15.75 3.51 -10.11
N ASN A 195 -16.14 3.99 -11.27
CA ASN A 195 -17.39 3.60 -11.93
C ASN A 195 -17.17 2.50 -12.97
N PHE A 196 -18.13 1.60 -13.13
CA PHE A 196 -18.17 0.58 -14.17
C PHE A 196 -19.55 0.53 -14.83
N GLY A 197 -19.64 -0.02 -16.04
CA GLY A 197 -20.91 -0.15 -16.76
C GLY A 197 -21.54 1.19 -17.12
N GLY A 198 -22.85 1.31 -16.96
CA GLY A 198 -23.61 2.53 -17.21
C GLY A 198 -23.62 3.02 -18.66
N ARG A 199 -23.95 4.30 -18.85
CA ARG A 199 -24.11 4.93 -20.17
C ARG A 199 -23.77 6.41 -20.16
N VAL A 200 -23.40 6.96 -21.32
CA VAL A 200 -23.15 8.39 -21.49
C VAL A 200 -24.43 9.10 -21.93
N VAL A 201 -24.77 10.19 -21.25
CA VAL A 201 -25.83 11.12 -21.65
C VAL A 201 -25.24 12.45 -22.07
N GLU A 202 -25.88 13.08 -23.04
CA GLU A 202 -25.55 14.42 -23.50
C GLU A 202 -26.50 15.45 -22.86
N TYR A 203 -25.95 16.59 -22.45
CA TYR A 203 -26.74 17.72 -21.96
C TYR A 203 -26.05 19.03 -22.31
N ALA A 204 -26.83 20.12 -22.42
CA ALA A 204 -26.28 21.46 -22.55
C ALA A 204 -26.08 22.06 -21.15
N ASP A 205 -24.88 22.60 -20.89
CA ASP A 205 -24.63 23.35 -19.65
C ASP A 205 -25.33 24.72 -19.67
N GLN A 206 -25.19 25.50 -18.59
CA GLN A 206 -25.83 26.84 -18.47
C GLN A 206 -25.41 27.83 -19.56
N LYS A 207 -24.32 27.55 -20.30
CA LYS A 207 -23.82 28.38 -21.41
C LYS A 207 -24.18 27.79 -22.78
N GLY A 208 -24.99 26.73 -22.84
CA GLY A 208 -25.37 26.04 -24.07
C GLY A 208 -24.26 25.15 -24.64
N VAL A 209 -23.17 24.92 -23.90
CA VAL A 209 -22.07 24.06 -24.36
C VAL A 209 -22.48 22.60 -24.13
N VAL A 210 -22.33 21.78 -25.17
CA VAL A 210 -22.59 20.35 -25.08
C VAL A 210 -21.58 19.69 -24.13
N ARG A 211 -22.11 18.97 -23.14
CA ARG A 211 -21.37 18.21 -22.14
C ARG A 211 -21.86 16.77 -22.11
N HIS A 212 -20.96 15.89 -21.69
CA HIS A 212 -21.27 14.47 -21.49
C HIS A 212 -21.22 14.13 -20.00
N HIS A 213 -22.14 13.28 -19.56
CA HIS A 213 -22.17 12.75 -18.20
C HIS A 213 -22.29 11.23 -18.26
N TRP A 214 -21.42 10.53 -17.55
CA TRP A 214 -21.51 9.08 -17.38
C TRP A 214 -22.40 8.77 -16.18
N VAL A 215 -23.52 8.09 -16.42
CA VAL A 215 -24.58 7.82 -15.43
C VAL A 215 -24.94 6.34 -15.40
N ASP A 216 -25.72 5.95 -14.40
CA ASP A 216 -26.24 4.58 -14.20
C ASP A 216 -25.13 3.53 -14.03
N THR A 217 -24.08 3.87 -13.27
CA THR A 217 -22.87 3.04 -13.10
C THR A 217 -22.89 2.16 -11.85
N ASP A 218 -22.13 1.06 -11.91
CA ASP A 218 -21.76 0.28 -10.74
C ASP A 218 -20.52 0.88 -10.07
N ASP A 219 -20.57 1.08 -8.77
CA ASP A 219 -19.60 1.89 -8.05
C ASP A 219 -18.76 1.07 -7.07
N VAL A 220 -17.45 1.14 -7.22
CA VAL A 220 -16.47 0.56 -6.30
C VAL A 220 -15.61 1.65 -5.68
N MET A 221 -15.30 1.54 -4.40
CA MET A 221 -14.41 2.48 -3.72
C MET A 221 -12.97 1.97 -3.73
N ALA A 222 -12.01 2.81 -4.12
CA ALA A 222 -10.59 2.54 -4.08
C ALA A 222 -9.97 3.20 -2.84
N MET A 223 -9.61 2.41 -1.83
CA MET A 223 -8.94 2.91 -0.62
C MET A 223 -7.42 2.76 -0.77
N ALA A 224 -6.68 3.82 -0.47
CA ALA A 224 -5.22 3.78 -0.52
C ALA A 224 -4.61 3.07 0.70
N TYR A 225 -3.53 2.35 0.44
CA TYR A 225 -2.56 1.85 1.42
C TYR A 225 -1.18 2.36 0.99
N ASP A 226 -0.44 2.96 1.92
CA ASP A 226 0.89 3.50 1.65
C ASP A 226 1.97 2.59 2.26
N THR A 227 2.96 2.24 1.45
CA THR A 227 4.18 1.52 1.85
C THR A 227 5.40 2.40 1.58
N PRO A 228 6.13 2.86 2.62
CA PRO A 228 7.33 3.67 2.44
C PRO A 228 8.46 2.89 1.73
N ILE A 229 9.17 3.55 0.82
CA ILE A 229 10.30 2.97 0.07
C ILE A 229 11.57 3.77 0.40
N PRO A 230 12.47 3.25 1.26
CA PRO A 230 13.66 3.97 1.68
C PRO A 230 14.75 3.96 0.60
N GLY A 231 15.45 5.09 0.43
CA GLY A 231 16.67 5.16 -0.38
C GLY A 231 17.91 4.74 0.40
N PHE A 232 18.92 4.20 -0.30
CA PHE A 232 20.16 3.76 0.32
C PHE A 232 21.02 4.93 0.81
N ARG A 233 21.26 5.02 2.12
CA ARG A 233 22.10 6.02 2.79
C ARG A 233 21.72 7.47 2.49
N VAL A 234 20.43 7.72 2.34
CA VAL A 234 19.83 9.06 2.20
C VAL A 234 18.58 9.15 3.07
N ASP A 235 18.14 10.36 3.37
CA ASP A 235 16.91 10.56 4.16
C ASP A 235 15.63 10.49 3.31
N THR A 236 15.75 10.43 1.98
CA THR A 236 14.59 10.29 1.10
C THR A 236 13.93 8.92 1.27
N VAL A 237 12.64 8.95 1.62
CA VAL A 237 11.76 7.77 1.64
C VAL A 237 10.56 8.06 0.76
N ASN A 238 10.55 7.46 -0.43
CA ASN A 238 9.46 7.57 -1.39
C ASN A 238 8.24 6.72 -0.98
N ASN A 239 7.19 6.72 -1.81
CA ASN A 239 5.93 6.07 -1.48
C ASN A 239 5.49 5.08 -2.57
N LEU A 240 5.14 3.86 -2.18
CA LEU A 240 4.32 2.96 -2.98
C LEU A 240 2.87 3.04 -2.47
N ARG A 241 1.95 3.51 -3.31
CA ARG A 241 0.52 3.57 -3.01
C ARG A 241 -0.22 2.44 -3.70
N LEU A 242 -0.87 1.59 -2.92
CA LEU A 242 -1.62 0.44 -3.40
C LEU A 242 -3.12 0.62 -3.15
N TRP A 243 -3.92 0.31 -4.16
CA TRP A 243 -5.38 0.43 -4.08
C TRP A 243 -6.03 -0.89 -3.66
N SER A 244 -6.82 -0.85 -2.59
CA SER A 244 -7.73 -1.93 -2.21
C SER A 244 -9.14 -1.57 -2.64
N ALA A 245 -9.81 -2.48 -3.33
CA ALA A 245 -11.22 -2.33 -3.66
C ALA A 245 -12.05 -2.55 -2.40
N LYS A 246 -13.00 -1.64 -2.16
CA LYS A 246 -13.96 -1.66 -1.05
C LYS A 246 -15.35 -1.50 -1.62
N ALA A 247 -16.30 -2.18 -0.99
CA ALA A 247 -17.70 -2.05 -1.35
C ALA A 247 -18.17 -0.61 -1.10
N SER A 248 -18.99 -0.07 -2.00
CA SER A 248 -19.70 1.19 -1.74
C SER A 248 -20.80 1.02 -0.69
N ARG A 249 -21.30 -0.21 -0.53
CA ARG A 249 -22.25 -0.65 0.50
C ARG A 249 -21.77 -1.98 1.06
N ASP A 250 -21.43 -2.02 2.34
CA ASP A 250 -20.81 -3.21 2.95
C ASP A 250 -21.80 -4.34 3.26
N PHE A 251 -23.08 -4.02 3.52
CA PHE A 251 -24.06 -5.00 4.02
C PHE A 251 -25.51 -4.53 3.85
N ASP A 252 -26.40 -5.39 3.35
CA ASP A 252 -27.84 -5.15 3.31
C ASP A 252 -28.59 -5.93 4.40
N LEU A 253 -29.04 -5.20 5.42
CA LEU A 253 -29.80 -5.74 6.56
C LEU A 253 -31.13 -6.38 6.13
N ASN A 254 -31.74 -5.96 5.03
CA ASN A 254 -33.03 -6.50 4.61
C ASN A 254 -32.89 -7.94 4.12
N TYR A 255 -31.90 -8.22 3.28
CA TYR A 255 -31.60 -9.59 2.83
C TYR A 255 -31.22 -10.48 4.02
N PHE A 256 -30.40 -9.96 4.94
CA PHE A 256 -30.01 -10.71 6.14
C PHE A 256 -31.21 -11.07 7.02
N ASN A 257 -32.09 -10.11 7.30
CA ASN A 257 -33.29 -10.34 8.11
C ASN A 257 -34.29 -11.29 7.45
N GLN A 258 -34.23 -11.45 6.13
CA GLN A 258 -35.03 -12.41 5.35
C GLN A 258 -34.36 -13.80 5.25
N GLY A 259 -33.17 -13.98 5.83
CA GLY A 259 -32.41 -15.23 5.79
C GLY A 259 -31.59 -15.46 4.51
N ASP A 260 -31.54 -14.48 3.60
CA ASP A 260 -30.72 -14.54 2.39
C ASP A 260 -29.33 -13.94 2.66
N TYR A 261 -28.51 -14.71 3.38
CA TYR A 261 -27.18 -14.28 3.82
C TYR A 261 -26.19 -14.08 2.67
N ILE A 262 -26.39 -14.76 1.53
CA ILE A 262 -25.50 -14.65 0.36
C ILE A 262 -25.71 -13.29 -0.30
N LYS A 263 -26.96 -12.90 -0.57
CA LYS A 263 -27.27 -11.59 -1.16
C LYS A 263 -26.92 -10.44 -0.24
N ALA A 264 -27.01 -10.62 1.07
CA ALA A 264 -26.64 -9.59 2.05
C ALA A 264 -25.17 -9.11 1.92
N VAL A 265 -24.30 -9.91 1.29
CA VAL A 265 -22.85 -9.62 1.11
C VAL A 265 -22.38 -9.71 -0.34
N GLU A 266 -23.29 -9.89 -1.31
CA GLU A 266 -22.94 -10.14 -2.72
C GLU A 266 -22.20 -8.94 -3.34
N ASP A 267 -22.74 -7.74 -3.19
CA ASP A 267 -22.15 -6.49 -3.70
C ASP A 267 -20.73 -6.27 -3.18
N LYS A 268 -20.51 -6.62 -1.90
CA LYS A 268 -19.20 -6.56 -1.27
C LYS A 268 -18.23 -7.53 -1.93
N ASN A 269 -18.63 -8.79 -2.07
CA ASN A 269 -17.78 -9.81 -2.67
C ASN A 269 -17.38 -9.47 -4.11
N VAL A 270 -18.33 -9.01 -4.93
CA VAL A 270 -18.07 -8.62 -6.32
C VAL A 270 -17.10 -7.45 -6.40
N SER A 271 -17.29 -6.43 -5.56
CA SER A 271 -16.43 -5.24 -5.53
C SER A 271 -15.01 -5.58 -5.11
N GLU A 272 -14.84 -6.38 -4.05
CA GLU A 272 -13.53 -6.72 -3.48
C GLU A 272 -12.71 -7.65 -4.39
N ASN A 273 -13.35 -8.41 -5.29
CA ASN A 273 -12.66 -9.30 -6.24
C ASN A 273 -11.60 -8.59 -7.10
N LEU A 274 -11.76 -7.27 -7.35
CA LEU A 274 -10.79 -6.48 -8.12
C LEU A 274 -9.39 -6.45 -7.50
N SER A 275 -9.28 -6.55 -6.17
CA SER A 275 -7.99 -6.55 -5.47
C SER A 275 -7.66 -7.89 -4.81
N LYS A 276 -8.31 -9.00 -5.19
CA LYS A 276 -8.01 -10.31 -4.60
C LYS A 276 -6.79 -10.98 -5.20
N VAL A 277 -6.78 -11.18 -6.53
CA VAL A 277 -5.79 -12.01 -7.22
C VAL A 277 -5.11 -11.23 -8.35
N LEU A 278 -3.80 -11.43 -8.49
CA LEU A 278 -3.00 -10.94 -9.59
C LEU A 278 -3.18 -11.85 -10.82
N TYR A 279 -3.43 -11.25 -11.99
CA TYR A 279 -3.60 -11.97 -13.25
C TYR A 279 -4.67 -13.08 -13.22
N PRO A 280 -5.93 -12.77 -12.83
CA PRO A 280 -7.00 -13.75 -12.88
C PRO A 280 -7.12 -14.36 -14.29
N ALA A 281 -7.51 -15.63 -14.37
CA ALA A 281 -7.63 -16.36 -15.63
C ALA A 281 -8.61 -15.64 -16.56
N ASP A 282 -8.19 -15.37 -17.79
CA ASP A 282 -8.94 -14.60 -18.79
C ASP A 282 -9.33 -15.43 -20.02
N THR A 283 -9.40 -16.74 -19.83
CA THR A 283 -9.91 -17.67 -20.85
C THR A 283 -11.41 -17.50 -21.08
N THR A 284 -12.14 -17.03 -20.08
CA THR A 284 -13.58 -16.74 -20.13
C THR A 284 -13.84 -15.24 -20.34
N VAL A 285 -15.03 -14.89 -20.83
CA VAL A 285 -15.47 -13.48 -20.98
C VAL A 285 -15.44 -12.76 -19.63
N MET A 286 -15.94 -13.41 -18.57
CA MET A 286 -15.92 -12.86 -17.21
C MET A 286 -14.49 -12.59 -16.72
N GLY A 287 -13.54 -13.48 -17.04
CA GLY A 287 -12.13 -13.29 -16.72
C GLY A 287 -11.49 -12.10 -17.45
N LYS A 288 -11.80 -11.95 -18.75
CA LYS A 288 -11.35 -10.79 -19.55
C LYS A 288 -11.92 -9.48 -19.02
N GLU A 289 -13.20 -9.48 -18.67
CA GLU A 289 -13.87 -8.34 -18.05
C GLU A 289 -13.19 -7.98 -16.73
N LEU A 290 -12.95 -8.96 -15.85
CA LEU A 290 -12.27 -8.72 -14.58
C LEU A 290 -10.88 -8.11 -14.77
N ARG A 291 -10.08 -8.61 -15.71
CA ARG A 291 -8.76 -8.02 -16.03
C ARG A 291 -8.86 -6.56 -16.49
N LEU A 292 -9.81 -6.25 -17.37
CA LEU A 292 -10.04 -4.87 -17.81
C LEU A 292 -10.49 -3.99 -16.65
N ARG A 293 -11.39 -4.49 -15.80
CA ARG A 293 -11.86 -3.77 -14.62
C ARG A 293 -10.73 -3.51 -13.62
N GLN A 294 -9.82 -4.46 -13.40
CA GLN A 294 -8.63 -4.26 -12.58
C GLN A 294 -7.73 -3.13 -13.12
N GLN A 295 -7.45 -3.15 -14.43
CA GLN A 295 -6.64 -2.11 -15.08
C GLN A 295 -7.28 -0.74 -14.93
N TYR A 296 -8.57 -0.62 -15.28
CA TYR A 296 -9.30 0.64 -15.15
C TYR A 296 -9.38 1.11 -13.70
N PHE A 297 -9.59 0.19 -12.76
CA PHE A 297 -9.71 0.49 -11.33
C PHE A 297 -8.51 1.25 -10.80
N PHE A 298 -7.31 0.68 -10.95
CA PHE A 298 -6.12 1.30 -10.36
C PHE A 298 -5.68 2.53 -11.15
N VAL A 299 -5.86 2.55 -12.48
CA VAL A 299 -5.54 3.74 -13.30
C VAL A 299 -6.45 4.90 -12.92
N SER A 300 -7.76 4.68 -12.84
CA SER A 300 -8.73 5.70 -12.47
C SER A 300 -8.44 6.26 -11.07
N ALA A 301 -8.27 5.39 -10.07
CA ALA A 301 -7.96 5.82 -8.70
C ALA A 301 -6.63 6.60 -8.62
N SER A 302 -5.59 6.13 -9.33
CA SER A 302 -4.28 6.78 -9.34
C SER A 302 -4.33 8.15 -9.99
N LEU A 303 -4.99 8.28 -11.14
CA LEU A 303 -5.13 9.57 -11.82
C LEU A 303 -5.98 10.56 -11.01
N GLN A 304 -7.06 10.09 -10.36
CA GLN A 304 -7.85 10.91 -9.44
C GLN A 304 -6.98 11.44 -8.28
N ASP A 305 -6.10 10.62 -7.69
CA ASP A 305 -5.19 11.06 -6.63
C ASP A 305 -4.13 12.04 -7.13
N ILE A 306 -3.55 11.79 -8.32
CA ILE A 306 -2.56 12.67 -8.96
C ILE A 306 -3.18 14.05 -9.25
N VAL A 307 -4.34 14.08 -9.91
CA VAL A 307 -5.07 15.31 -10.23
C VAL A 307 -5.54 16.00 -8.96
N GLY A 308 -6.10 15.26 -8.01
CA GLY A 308 -6.52 15.79 -6.72
C GLY A 308 -5.37 16.41 -5.93
N ARG A 309 -4.16 15.85 -6.04
CA ARG A 309 -2.94 16.43 -5.44
C ARG A 309 -2.53 17.73 -6.13
N PHE A 310 -2.55 17.78 -7.46
CA PHE A 310 -2.26 18.99 -8.23
C PHE A 310 -3.25 20.11 -7.89
N LEU A 311 -4.55 19.80 -7.89
CA LEU A 311 -5.62 20.77 -7.66
C LEU A 311 -5.68 21.35 -6.24
N LYS A 312 -4.95 20.76 -5.27
CA LYS A 312 -4.82 21.34 -3.91
C LYS A 312 -3.99 22.63 -3.89
N HIS A 313 -3.09 22.79 -4.84
CA HIS A 313 -2.14 23.91 -4.88
C HIS A 313 -2.26 24.77 -6.14
N ARG A 314 -2.85 24.22 -7.21
CA ARG A 314 -2.93 24.86 -8.53
C ARG A 314 -4.32 24.71 -9.12
N SER A 315 -4.69 25.61 -10.01
CA SER A 315 -5.98 25.59 -10.70
C SER A 315 -5.85 25.60 -12.23
N ASP A 316 -4.67 25.94 -12.77
CA ASP A 316 -4.42 25.99 -14.20
C ASP A 316 -3.83 24.68 -14.70
N PHE A 317 -4.61 23.89 -15.43
CA PHE A 317 -4.18 22.61 -15.99
C PHE A 317 -3.06 22.72 -17.04
N ALA A 318 -2.79 23.90 -17.60
CA ALA A 318 -1.65 24.09 -18.50
C ALA A 318 -0.30 23.80 -17.79
N GLU A 319 -0.26 23.97 -16.46
CA GLU A 319 0.92 23.71 -15.64
C GLU A 319 1.07 22.23 -15.24
N PHE A 320 0.07 21.39 -15.50
CA PHE A 320 0.05 19.99 -15.05
C PHE A 320 1.26 19.18 -15.53
N PRO A 321 1.72 19.28 -16.80
CA PRO A 321 2.90 18.54 -17.26
C PRO A 321 4.22 18.97 -16.59
N GLU A 322 4.26 20.13 -15.94
CA GLU A 322 5.44 20.68 -15.27
C GLU A 322 5.50 20.35 -13.77
N LYS A 323 4.56 19.53 -13.28
CA LYS A 323 4.39 19.14 -11.87
C LYS A 323 4.28 17.62 -11.70
#